data_AF-A0A2N0B3J6-F1
#
_entry.id   AF-A0A2N0B3J6-F1
#
_cell.length_a   1.000
_cell.length_b   1.000
_cell.length_c   1.000
_cell.angle_alpha   90.00
_cell.angle_beta   90.00
_cell.angle_gamma   90.00
#
_symmetry.space_group_name_H-M   'P 1'
#
loop_
_entity.id
_entity.type
_entity.pdbx_description
1 polymer ?
#
loop_
_entity_poly.entity_id
_entity_poly.type
_entity_poly.pdbx_seq_one_letter_code
_entity_poly.pdbx_strand_id
1 'polypeptide(L)'
;ENLRSSVSTFSNVHYPDLVAACDYVITKPGYGILSEAVYAETPVLYTDRGKFPEVPYLLKALQEEIPSAYLSNEELFSFRFDSAVARVKSWKGNPSPVFKRDGREDVKHAVGVFLKLI
;
A
#
# COMPACT_ATOMS: atom_id res chain seq x y z
N GLU A 1 22.91 -19.75 -9.11
CA GLU A 1 22.60 -18.53 -9.89
C GLU A 1 22.57 -17.32 -8.97
N ASN A 2 23.05 -16.18 -9.47
CA ASN A 2 23.50 -15.06 -8.64
C ASN A 2 22.29 -14.21 -8.15
N LEU A 3 21.72 -14.53 -6.98
CA LEU A 3 20.60 -13.81 -6.33
C LEU A 3 20.77 -12.27 -6.29
N ARG A 4 22.00 -11.77 -6.40
CA ARG A 4 22.31 -10.33 -6.43
C ARG A 4 21.76 -9.58 -7.65
N SER A 5 21.44 -10.24 -8.76
CA SER A 5 20.83 -9.55 -9.92
C SER A 5 19.35 -9.21 -9.73
N SER A 6 18.69 -9.79 -8.71
CA SER A 6 17.25 -9.63 -8.49
C SER A 6 16.89 -8.55 -7.47
N VAL A 7 17.89 -7.94 -6.82
CA VAL A 7 17.69 -6.86 -5.84
C VAL A 7 18.26 -5.57 -6.41
N SER A 8 17.39 -4.60 -6.64
CA SER A 8 17.78 -3.26 -7.10
C SER A 8 17.74 -2.28 -5.94
N THR A 9 18.79 -1.48 -5.80
CA THR A 9 18.84 -0.37 -4.85
C THR A 9 18.79 0.92 -5.63
N PHE A 10 17.87 1.81 -5.26
CA PHE A 10 17.70 3.12 -5.88
C PHE A 10 18.17 4.22 -4.92
N SER A 11 18.86 5.22 -5.44
CA SER A 11 19.19 6.46 -4.73
C SER A 11 18.54 7.65 -5.44
N ASN A 12 18.22 8.70 -4.68
CA ASN A 12 17.57 9.92 -5.19
C ASN A 12 16.21 9.69 -5.90
N VAL A 13 15.49 8.63 -5.52
CA VAL A 13 14.12 8.36 -6.00
C VAL A 13 13.14 8.68 -4.87
N HIS A 14 12.02 9.31 -5.21
CA HIS A 14 10.94 9.52 -4.25
C HIS A 14 10.25 8.19 -3.95
N TYR A 15 10.13 7.86 -2.67
CA TYR A 15 9.51 6.62 -2.21
C TYR A 15 8.12 6.33 -2.81
N PRO A 16 7.20 7.30 -2.93
CA PRO A 16 5.90 7.07 -3.57
C PRO A 16 6.00 6.62 -5.03
N ASP A 17 7.00 7.10 -5.78
CA ASP A 17 7.21 6.70 -7.17
C ASP A 17 7.61 5.21 -7.25
N LEU A 18 8.34 4.70 -6.26
CA LEU A 18 8.66 3.27 -6.18
C LEU A 18 7.41 2.43 -5.88
N VAL A 19 6.53 2.91 -5.00
CA VAL A 19 5.26 2.22 -4.71
C VAL A 19 4.38 2.16 -5.97
N ALA A 20 4.29 3.27 -6.71
CA ALA A 20 3.54 3.36 -7.97
C ALA A 20 4.11 2.49 -9.10
N ALA A 21 5.42 2.23 -9.09
CA ALA A 21 6.09 1.41 -10.10
C ALA A 21 5.98 -0.11 -9.87
N CYS A 22 5.51 -0.54 -8.70
CA CYS A 22 5.41 -1.95 -8.33
C CYS A 22 4.08 -2.57 -8.79
N ASP A 23 4.09 -3.86 -9.15
CA ASP A 23 2.86 -4.64 -9.36
C ASP A 23 2.13 -4.93 -8.05
N TYR A 24 2.90 -5.14 -6.96
CA TYR A 24 2.40 -5.47 -5.63
C TYR A 24 3.33 -4.89 -4.55
N VAL A 25 2.75 -4.46 -3.43
CA VAL A 25 3.48 -4.16 -2.19
C VAL A 25 3.32 -5.35 -1.24
N ILE A 26 4.43 -5.84 -0.67
CA ILE A 26 4.42 -6.85 0.41
C ILE A 26 4.82 -6.18 1.72
N THR A 27 3.95 -6.17 2.73
CA THR A 27 4.21 -5.44 3.98
C THR A 27 3.46 -5.98 5.20
N LYS A 28 3.84 -5.57 6.40
CA LYS A 28 2.94 -5.56 7.55
C LYS A 28 1.98 -4.37 7.41
N PRO A 29 0.68 -4.50 7.77
CA PRO A 29 -0.29 -3.42 7.59
C PRO A 29 0.08 -2.20 8.43
N GLY A 30 0.36 -1.03 7.87
CA GLY A 30 0.69 0.17 8.64
C GLY A 30 0.25 1.45 7.95
N TYR A 31 -0.08 2.49 8.73
CA TYR A 31 -0.62 3.74 8.19
C TYR A 31 0.20 4.30 7.01
N GLY A 32 1.52 4.46 7.16
CA GLY A 32 2.36 5.01 6.10
C GLY A 32 2.25 4.23 4.79
N ILE A 33 2.61 2.94 4.80
CA ILE A 33 2.58 2.12 3.57
C ILE A 33 1.17 1.93 3.01
N LEU A 34 0.13 1.84 3.85
CA LEU A 34 -1.25 1.72 3.37
C LEU A 34 -1.73 3.00 2.69
N SER A 35 -1.45 4.17 3.27
CA SER A 35 -1.78 5.45 2.64
C SER A 35 -1.10 5.59 1.28
N GLU A 36 0.18 5.24 1.19
CA GLU A 36 0.95 5.29 -0.05
C GLU A 36 0.45 4.28 -1.09
N ALA A 37 0.08 3.06 -0.67
CA ALA A 37 -0.48 2.07 -1.59
C ALA A 37 -1.87 2.46 -2.10
N VAL A 38 -2.74 3.01 -1.25
CA VAL A 38 -4.08 3.49 -1.64
C VAL A 38 -3.95 4.64 -2.64
N TYR A 39 -3.04 5.58 -2.37
CA TYR A 39 -2.73 6.66 -3.30
C TYR A 39 -2.13 6.12 -4.62
N ALA A 40 -1.19 5.19 -4.47
CA ALA A 40 -0.52 4.36 -5.46
C ALA A 40 -1.45 3.66 -6.47
N GLU A 41 -2.63 3.28 -5.99
CA GLU A 41 -3.44 2.19 -6.54
C GLU A 41 -2.69 0.85 -6.64
N THR A 42 -1.66 0.66 -5.82
CA THR A 42 -0.79 -0.51 -5.86
C THR A 42 -1.31 -1.61 -4.94
N PRO A 43 -1.71 -2.79 -5.46
CA PRO A 43 -2.25 -3.87 -4.64
C PRO A 43 -1.32 -4.34 -3.52
N VAL A 44 -1.90 -4.79 -2.39
CA VAL A 44 -1.14 -5.12 -1.17
C VAL A 44 -1.28 -6.59 -0.79
N LEU A 45 -0.14 -7.27 -0.63
CA LEU A 45 -0.04 -8.54 0.10
C LEU A 45 0.42 -8.25 1.52
N TYR A 46 -0.39 -8.56 2.53
CA TYR A 46 -0.08 -8.20 3.91
C TYR A 46 0.19 -9.40 4.82
N THR A 47 1.17 -9.25 5.71
CA THR A 47 1.51 -10.23 6.75
C THR A 47 1.03 -9.76 8.13
N ASP A 48 1.13 -10.60 9.16
CA ASP A 48 0.72 -10.24 10.51
C ASP A 48 1.54 -9.08 11.11
N ARG A 49 0.84 -8.15 11.77
CA ARG A 49 1.43 -7.04 12.53
C ARG A 49 1.50 -7.27 14.05
N GLY A 50 1.07 -8.43 14.55
CA GLY A 50 0.97 -8.64 16.00
C GLY A 50 -0.21 -7.88 16.61
N LYS A 51 -0.25 -7.78 17.94
CA LYS A 51 -1.44 -7.34 18.70
C LYS A 51 -1.40 -5.83 19.00
N PHE A 52 -1.47 -5.00 17.98
CA PHE A 52 -1.62 -3.56 18.16
C PHE A 52 -3.09 -3.11 18.06
N PRO A 53 -3.52 -2.09 18.83
CA PRO A 53 -4.90 -1.61 18.81
C PRO A 53 -5.39 -1.16 17.43
N GLU A 54 -4.50 -0.67 16.56
CA GLU A 54 -4.86 -0.19 15.23
C GLU A 54 -5.12 -1.29 14.20
N VAL A 55 -4.65 -2.52 14.44
CA VAL A 55 -4.68 -3.60 13.43
C VAL A 55 -6.07 -3.87 12.88
N PRO A 56 -7.15 -3.99 13.69
CA PRO A 56 -8.49 -4.22 13.15
C PRO A 56 -8.93 -3.12 12.17
N TYR A 57 -8.57 -1.87 12.43
CA TYR A 57 -8.92 -0.74 11.56
C TYR A 57 -8.09 -0.73 10.28
N LEU A 58 -6.80 -1.07 10.36
CA LEU A 58 -5.94 -1.18 9.18
C LEU A 58 -6.38 -2.34 8.28
N LEU A 59 -6.76 -3.48 8.86
CA LEU A 59 -7.28 -4.61 8.09
C LEU A 59 -8.61 -4.30 7.43
N LYS A 60 -9.50 -3.59 8.14
CA LYS A 60 -10.76 -3.11 7.56
C LYS A 60 -10.49 -2.19 6.35
N ALA A 61 -9.62 -1.19 6.51
CA ALA A 61 -9.26 -0.28 5.44
C ALA A 61 -8.63 -1.02 4.23
N LEU A 62 -7.77 -2.01 4.47
CA LEU A 62 -7.22 -2.85 3.40
C LEU A 62 -8.29 -3.58 2.62
N GLN A 63 -9.33 -4.09 3.27
CA GLN A 63 -10.42 -4.81 2.60
C GLN A 63 -11.33 -3.86 1.80
N GLU A 64 -11.53 -2.63 2.27
CA GLU A 64 -12.50 -1.68 1.71
C GLU A 64 -11.89 -0.81 0.59
N GLU A 65 -10.63 -0.38 0.74
CA GLU A 65 -10.07 0.71 -0.07
C GLU A 65 -9.14 0.27 -1.20
N ILE A 66 -8.56 -0.94 -1.12
CA ILE A 66 -7.51 -1.37 -2.05
C ILE A 66 -7.53 -2.88 -2.30
N PRO A 67 -7.20 -3.37 -3.51
CA PRO A 67 -7.00 -4.80 -3.72
C PRO A 67 -5.94 -5.34 -2.76
N SER A 68 -6.35 -6.22 -1.86
CA SER A 68 -5.45 -6.76 -0.84
C SER A 68 -5.75 -8.21 -0.47
N ALA A 69 -4.72 -8.93 -0.02
CA ALA A 69 -4.86 -10.28 0.50
C ALA A 69 -3.83 -10.58 1.58
N TYR A 70 -4.24 -11.40 2.55
CA TYR A 70 -3.32 -11.94 3.53
C TYR A 70 -2.32 -12.90 2.87
N LEU A 71 -1.06 -12.76 3.28
CA LEU A 71 0.07 -13.62 2.97
C LEU A 71 0.67 -14.07 4.31
N SER A 72 0.62 -15.36 4.59
CA SER A 72 1.25 -15.89 5.81
C SER A 72 2.77 -15.76 5.74
N ASN A 73 3.44 -15.70 6.90
CA ASN A 73 4.91 -15.72 6.93
C ASN A 73 5.47 -17.01 6.30
N GLU A 74 4.76 -18.14 6.41
CA GLU A 74 5.17 -19.39 5.79
C GLU A 74 5.16 -19.29 4.25
N GLU A 75 4.07 -18.77 3.68
CA GLU A 75 3.98 -18.49 2.24
C GLU A 75 5.07 -17.51 1.79
N LEU A 76 5.29 -16.42 2.55
CA LEU A 76 6.32 -15.42 2.25
C LEU A 76 7.73 -16.03 2.23
N PHE A 77 8.13 -16.74 3.28
CA PHE A 77 9.48 -17.32 3.38
C PHE A 77 9.69 -18.50 2.42
N SER A 78 8.61 -19.12 1.96
CA SER A 78 8.66 -20.19 0.96
C SER A 78 8.45 -19.69 -0.47
N PHE A 79 8.34 -18.38 -0.69
CA PHE A 79 8.08 -17.75 -1.98
C PHE A 79 6.81 -18.26 -2.69
N ARG A 80 5.77 -18.62 -1.93
CA ARG A 80 4.49 -19.11 -2.46
C ARG A 80 3.46 -17.98 -2.52
N PHE A 81 3.52 -17.17 -3.58
CA PHE A 81 2.67 -15.98 -3.72
C PHE A 81 1.39 -16.19 -4.53
N ASP A 82 1.33 -17.23 -5.37
CA ASP A 82 0.26 -17.40 -6.37
C ASP A 82 -1.15 -17.36 -5.76
N SER A 83 -1.33 -18.02 -4.62
CA SER A 83 -2.61 -18.06 -3.91
C SER A 83 -3.02 -16.67 -3.39
N ALA A 84 -2.07 -15.91 -2.84
CA ALA A 84 -2.31 -14.55 -2.36
C ALA A 84 -2.60 -13.59 -3.53
N VAL A 85 -1.84 -13.70 -4.62
CA VAL A 85 -2.07 -12.94 -5.86
C VAL A 85 -3.45 -13.23 -6.46
N ALA A 86 -3.88 -14.50 -6.49
CA ALA A 86 -5.21 -14.86 -6.96
C ALA A 86 -6.31 -14.25 -6.08
N ARG A 87 -6.14 -14.24 -4.75
CA ARG A 87 -7.05 -13.58 -3.81
C ARG A 87 -7.15 -12.08 -4.07
N VAL A 88 -6.01 -11.39 -4.25
CA VAL A 88 -6.00 -9.96 -4.61
C VAL A 88 -6.77 -9.69 -5.89
N LYS A 89 -6.53 -10.48 -6.94
CA LYS A 89 -7.23 -10.33 -8.24
C LYS A 89 -8.73 -10.57 -8.15
N SER A 90 -9.18 -11.33 -7.14
CA SER A 90 -10.60 -11.60 -6.90
C SER A 90 -11.31 -10.51 -6.08
N TRP A 91 -10.60 -9.46 -5.67
CA TRP A 91 -11.15 -8.37 -4.89
C TRP A 91 -12.29 -7.66 -5.63
N LYS A 92 -13.38 -7.39 -4.91
CA LYS A 92 -14.60 -6.75 -5.42
C LYS A 92 -15.00 -5.51 -4.62
N GLY A 93 -14.07 -4.96 -3.85
CA GLY A 93 -14.32 -3.74 -3.10
C GLY A 93 -14.52 -2.55 -4.03
N ASN A 94 -15.05 -1.46 -3.46
CA ASN A 94 -15.27 -0.21 -4.16
C ASN A 94 -14.58 0.89 -3.35
N PRO A 95 -13.40 1.38 -3.79
CA PRO A 95 -12.66 2.40 -3.07
C PRO A 95 -13.54 3.63 -2.80
N SER A 96 -13.36 4.22 -1.62
CA SER A 96 -14.09 5.42 -1.24
C SER A 96 -13.70 6.59 -2.15
N PRO A 97 -14.67 7.42 -2.61
CA PRO A 97 -14.37 8.65 -3.34
C PRO A 97 -13.74 9.73 -2.44
N VAL A 98 -13.70 9.50 -1.11
CA VAL A 98 -13.13 10.43 -0.13
C VAL A 98 -11.61 10.53 -0.27
N PHE A 99 -10.94 9.43 -0.65
CA PHE A 99 -9.51 9.44 -0.96
C PHE A 99 -9.30 9.94 -2.39
N LYS A 100 -9.46 11.25 -2.61
CA LYS A 100 -9.03 11.86 -3.86
C LYS A 100 -7.53 11.65 -4.02
N ARG A 101 -7.15 11.13 -5.18
CA ARG A 101 -5.78 10.66 -5.48
C ARG A 101 -4.81 11.78 -5.84
N ASP A 102 -5.02 12.98 -5.29
CA ASP A 102 -4.06 14.09 -5.41
C ASP A 102 -3.89 14.86 -4.09
N GLY A 103 -3.27 14.19 -3.11
CA GLY A 103 -2.92 14.80 -1.82
C GLY A 103 -1.97 15.99 -1.96
N ARG A 104 -1.21 16.08 -3.07
CA ARG A 104 -0.40 17.26 -3.37
C ARG A 104 -1.29 18.46 -3.67
N GLU A 105 -2.28 18.30 -4.53
CA GLU A 105 -3.25 19.37 -4.81
C GLU A 105 -4.12 19.68 -3.60
N ASP A 106 -4.51 18.70 -2.79
CA ASP A 106 -5.28 18.95 -1.56
C ASP A 106 -4.46 19.76 -0.53
N VAL A 107 -3.17 19.42 -0.34
CA VAL A 107 -2.27 20.20 0.54
C VAL A 107 -2.01 21.59 -0.04
N LYS A 108 -1.72 21.71 -1.34
CA LYS A 108 -1.54 23.01 -1.99
C LYS A 108 -2.79 23.87 -1.86
N HIS A 109 -3.97 23.28 -2.03
CA HIS A 109 -5.25 23.96 -1.87
C HIS A 109 -5.44 24.42 -0.43
N ALA A 110 -5.24 23.53 0.55
CA ALA A 110 -5.38 23.86 1.97
C ALA A 110 -4.41 24.97 2.40
N VAL A 111 -3.15 24.90 1.99
CA VAL A 111 -2.14 25.94 2.24
C VAL A 111 -2.54 27.24 1.54
N GLY A 112 -2.97 27.17 0.28
CA GLY A 112 -3.41 28.35 -0.49
C GLY A 112 -4.64 29.04 0.12
N VAL A 113 -5.58 28.29 0.70
CA VAL A 113 -6.72 28.83 1.45
C VAL A 113 -6.25 29.46 2.75
N PHE A 114 -5.41 28.77 3.52
CA PHE A 114 -4.87 29.29 4.78
C PHE A 114 -4.12 30.62 4.58
N LEU A 115 -3.27 30.70 3.55
CA LEU A 115 -2.51 31.91 3.24
C LEU A 115 -3.38 33.09 2.80
N LYS A 116 -4.61 32.86 2.32
CA LYS A 116 -5.56 33.94 1.99
C LYS A 116 -6.34 34.45 3.22
N LEU A 117 -6.29 33.72 4.33
CA LEU A 117 -7.00 34.05 5.57
C LEU A 117 -6.13 34.84 6.57
N ILE A 118 -4.83 34.97 6.30
CA ILE A 118 -3.86 35.78 7.06
C ILE A 118 -3.48 37.03 6.27
#